data_AF-A0A3B6DLA5-F1
#
_entry.id   AF-A0A3B6DLA5-F1
#
_cell.length_a   1.000
_cell.length_b   1.000
_cell.length_c   1.000
_cell.angle_alpha   90.00
_cell.angle_beta   90.00
_cell.angle_gamma   90.00
#
_symmetry.space_group_name_H-M   'P 1'
#
loop_
_entity.id
_entity.type
_entity.pdbx_description
1 polymer ?
#
loop_
_entity_poly.entity_id
_entity_poly.type
_entity_poly.pdbx_seq_one_letter_code
_entity_poly.pdbx_strand_id
1 'polypeptide(L)'
;MMFPQLKWYLVLSTYLVVPLLAFCNSYGTGLTNCNLASTYGKTGLFIFASWVGHHGGVIAGLAACGVMMSIISTASDLMQDFKTSYLTLSSPRSMFVSQLIGTALGCVIAPLTFWLYWMSFDIGNPDGMFKAPYVVIYREMSIMGVEGFSVLPQHCLAICSVFFFVAIAINLLRDVTPTRVSNFIPLPMAMVVPFYIGAYFAIDMFVGTVILFVWERVNRKESEDFAGAVASGLICGDGIWSVPSSVLSILKIDPPMCMYIKPSLTYG
;
A
#
# COMPACT_ATOMS: atom_id res chain seq x y z
N MET A 1 -6.93 -24.65 -7.73
CA MET A 1 -6.19 -23.38 -7.59
C MET A 1 -6.90 -22.33 -8.40
N MET A 2 -7.09 -21.12 -7.85
CA MET A 2 -7.80 -20.02 -8.52
C MET A 2 -7.11 -19.56 -9.82
N PHE A 3 -5.78 -19.79 -9.95
CA PHE A 3 -5.00 -19.54 -11.15
C PHE A 3 -4.31 -20.83 -11.63
N PRO A 4 -4.72 -21.40 -12.77
CA PRO A 4 -4.08 -22.61 -13.33
C PRO A 4 -2.60 -22.44 -13.67
N GLN A 5 -2.17 -21.20 -13.93
CA GLN A 5 -0.81 -20.83 -14.31
C GLN A 5 0.17 -20.91 -13.11
N LEU A 6 -0.34 -20.84 -11.88
CA LEU A 6 0.47 -20.96 -10.67
C LEU A 6 0.52 -22.43 -10.23
N LYS A 7 1.53 -23.16 -10.71
CA LYS A 7 1.70 -24.58 -10.38
C LYS A 7 2.04 -24.77 -8.89
N TRP A 8 1.65 -25.91 -8.34
CA TRP A 8 1.78 -26.23 -6.91
C TRP A 8 3.21 -26.13 -6.37
N TYR A 9 4.22 -26.47 -7.18
CA TYR A 9 5.62 -26.39 -6.76
C TYR A 9 6.11 -24.95 -6.58
N LEU A 10 5.56 -23.98 -7.33
CA LEU A 10 5.89 -22.56 -7.18
C LEU A 10 5.31 -22.03 -5.86
N VAL A 11 4.10 -22.44 -5.53
CA VAL A 11 3.46 -22.15 -4.24
C VAL A 11 4.28 -22.72 -3.09
N LEU A 12 4.71 -23.98 -3.20
CA LEU A 12 5.56 -24.61 -2.18
C LEU A 12 6.88 -23.86 -2.00
N SER A 13 7.55 -23.50 -3.10
CA SER A 13 8.80 -22.73 -3.04
C SER A 13 8.61 -21.36 -2.38
N THR A 14 7.46 -20.72 -2.61
CA THR A 14 7.09 -19.45 -1.98
C THR A 14 6.98 -19.62 -0.47
N TYR A 15 6.28 -20.65 0.01
CA TYR A 15 6.13 -20.91 1.43
C TYR A 15 7.43 -21.23 2.17
N LEU A 16 8.46 -21.72 1.46
CA LEU A 16 9.78 -21.96 2.06
C LEU A 16 10.60 -20.67 2.19
N VAL A 17 10.54 -19.78 1.20
CA VAL A 17 11.37 -18.57 1.15
C VAL A 17 10.74 -17.42 1.95
N VAL A 18 9.42 -17.28 1.89
CA VAL A 18 8.69 -16.17 2.49
C VAL A 18 8.91 -16.01 4.00
N PRO A 19 8.97 -17.06 4.83
CA PRO A 19 9.21 -16.90 6.27
C PRO A 19 10.54 -16.22 6.59
N LEU A 20 11.60 -16.47 5.80
CA LEU A 20 12.89 -15.81 5.97
C LEU A 20 12.78 -14.31 5.65
N LEU A 21 12.11 -13.96 4.56
CA LEU A 21 11.88 -12.56 4.17
C LEU A 21 10.97 -11.84 5.16
N ALA A 22 9.93 -12.52 5.65
CA ALA A 22 9.02 -12.03 6.67
C ALA A 22 9.77 -11.74 7.97
N PHE A 23 10.66 -12.62 8.42
CA PHE A 23 11.49 -12.38 9.60
C PHE A 23 12.36 -11.12 9.44
N CYS A 24 13.08 -11.00 8.31
CA CYS A 24 13.89 -9.82 8.04
C CYS A 24 13.07 -8.54 8.00
N ASN A 25 11.91 -8.55 7.33
CA ASN A 25 11.04 -7.38 7.23
C ASN A 25 10.40 -7.03 8.57
N SER A 26 9.94 -8.00 9.36
CA SER A 26 9.39 -7.76 10.70
C SER A 26 10.43 -7.16 11.62
N TYR A 27 11.66 -7.67 11.61
CA TYR A 27 12.76 -7.10 12.39
C TYR A 27 13.07 -5.66 11.97
N GLY A 28 13.21 -5.41 10.66
CA GLY A 28 13.41 -4.07 10.12
C GLY A 28 12.27 -3.11 10.45
N THR A 29 11.02 -3.58 10.37
CA THR A 29 9.83 -2.81 10.73
C THR A 29 9.81 -2.50 12.22
N GLY A 30 10.19 -3.44 13.08
CA GLY A 30 10.30 -3.21 14.53
C GLY A 30 11.27 -2.09 14.90
N LEU A 31 12.38 -1.96 14.16
CA LEU A 31 13.39 -0.92 14.36
C LEU A 31 13.04 0.42 13.70
N THR A 32 12.56 0.40 12.46
CA THR A 32 12.40 1.60 11.62
C THR A 32 10.95 2.10 11.52
N ASN A 33 10.00 1.31 12.01
CA ASN A 33 8.57 1.50 11.82
C ASN A 33 8.12 1.54 10.35
N CYS A 34 8.94 1.00 9.44
CA CYS A 34 8.67 0.99 8.00
C CYS A 34 8.54 -0.46 7.49
N ASN A 35 7.38 -0.77 6.89
CA ASN A 35 7.08 -2.07 6.30
C ASN A 35 7.41 -2.07 4.79
N LEU A 36 8.34 -2.91 4.35
CA LEU A 36 8.75 -3.03 2.95
C LEU A 36 8.12 -4.22 2.22
N ALA A 37 6.99 -4.76 2.69
CA ALA A 37 6.33 -5.92 2.08
C ALA A 37 6.07 -5.76 0.57
N SER A 38 5.75 -4.55 0.10
CA SER A 38 5.56 -4.28 -1.33
C SER A 38 6.83 -4.46 -2.15
N THR A 39 8.00 -4.18 -1.59
CA THR A 39 9.31 -4.35 -2.24
C THR A 39 9.65 -5.83 -2.36
N TYR A 40 9.47 -6.60 -1.28
CA TYR A 40 9.64 -8.05 -1.31
C TYR A 40 8.60 -8.75 -2.21
N GLY A 41 7.38 -8.24 -2.28
CA GLY A 41 6.37 -8.70 -3.22
C GLY A 41 6.83 -8.52 -4.66
N LYS A 42 7.36 -7.34 -5.01
CA LYS A 42 7.89 -7.05 -6.35
C LYS A 42 9.10 -7.91 -6.72
N THR A 43 10.00 -8.21 -5.78
CA THR A 43 11.12 -9.13 -6.08
C THR A 43 10.60 -10.54 -6.38
N GLY A 44 9.64 -11.02 -5.59
CA GLY A 44 8.90 -12.26 -5.87
C GLY A 44 8.24 -12.25 -7.24
N LEU A 45 7.54 -11.16 -7.57
CA LEU A 45 6.90 -10.96 -8.86
C LEU A 45 7.87 -11.18 -10.01
N PHE A 46 9.04 -10.53 -10.00
CA PHE A 46 10.04 -10.68 -11.06
C PHE A 46 10.56 -12.12 -11.16
N ILE A 47 10.85 -12.77 -10.03
CA ILE A 47 11.35 -14.16 -10.01
C ILE A 47 10.32 -15.13 -10.60
N PHE A 48 9.09 -15.08 -10.12
CA PHE A 48 8.04 -16.02 -10.54
C PHE A 48 7.53 -15.73 -11.96
N ALA A 49 7.45 -14.46 -12.35
CA ALA A 49 7.12 -14.07 -13.72
C ALA A 49 8.17 -14.59 -14.70
N SER A 50 9.46 -14.38 -14.40
CA SER A 50 10.57 -14.86 -15.24
C SER A 50 10.60 -16.39 -15.33
N TRP A 51 10.35 -17.08 -14.20
CA TRP A 51 10.43 -18.54 -14.14
C TRP A 51 9.32 -19.21 -14.99
N VAL A 52 8.10 -18.69 -14.94
CA VAL A 52 6.99 -19.26 -15.73
C VAL A 52 7.08 -18.85 -17.20
N GLY A 53 7.60 -17.66 -17.50
CA GLY A 53 7.81 -17.17 -18.86
C GLY A 53 6.51 -16.81 -19.59
N HIS A 54 6.55 -16.79 -20.93
CA HIS A 54 5.46 -16.28 -21.78
C HIS A 54 4.11 -17.00 -21.58
N HIS A 55 4.12 -18.28 -21.20
CA HIS A 55 2.91 -19.06 -21.01
C HIS A 55 2.33 -18.91 -19.59
N GLY A 56 1.91 -17.68 -19.25
CA GLY A 56 1.19 -17.38 -18.01
C GLY A 56 2.03 -16.73 -16.90
N GLY A 57 3.26 -16.28 -17.19
CA GLY A 57 4.15 -15.68 -16.20
C GLY A 57 3.64 -14.37 -15.60
N VAL A 58 2.89 -13.57 -16.36
CA VAL A 58 2.22 -12.36 -15.83
C VAL A 58 1.28 -12.72 -14.69
N ILE A 59 0.36 -13.67 -14.92
CA ILE A 59 -0.63 -14.09 -13.91
C ILE A 59 0.05 -14.79 -12.73
N ALA A 60 1.01 -15.69 -13.00
CA ALA A 60 1.73 -16.41 -11.95
C ALA A 60 2.56 -15.46 -11.08
N GLY A 61 3.26 -14.49 -11.68
CA GLY A 61 4.05 -13.47 -10.98
C GLY A 61 3.18 -12.56 -10.12
N LEU A 62 2.05 -12.09 -10.65
CA LEU A 62 1.09 -11.28 -9.89
C LEU A 62 0.48 -12.06 -8.72
N ALA A 63 0.09 -13.31 -8.93
CA ALA A 63 -0.45 -14.16 -7.87
C ALA A 63 0.59 -14.44 -6.78
N ALA A 64 1.83 -14.79 -7.16
CA ALA A 64 2.91 -15.00 -6.21
C ALA A 64 3.25 -13.72 -5.43
N CYS A 65 3.29 -12.57 -6.11
CA CYS A 65 3.47 -11.26 -5.50
C CYS A 65 2.43 -11.00 -4.41
N GLY A 66 1.15 -11.26 -4.70
CA GLY A 66 0.05 -11.08 -3.73
C GLY A 66 0.25 -11.95 -2.50
N VAL A 67 0.52 -13.24 -2.69
CA VAL A 67 0.75 -14.18 -1.58
C VAL A 67 1.96 -13.76 -0.72
N MET A 68 3.08 -13.42 -1.35
CA MET A 68 4.28 -12.97 -0.65
C MET A 68 4.03 -11.68 0.13
N MET A 69 3.42 -10.69 -0.51
CA MET A 69 3.14 -9.40 0.11
C MET A 69 2.20 -9.55 1.30
N SER A 70 1.14 -10.37 1.20
CA SER A 70 0.22 -10.62 2.31
C SER A 70 0.94 -11.22 3.51
N ILE A 71 1.73 -12.30 3.32
CA ILE A 71 2.40 -12.97 4.45
C ILE A 71 3.43 -12.03 5.10
N ILE A 72 4.24 -11.34 4.30
CA ILE A 72 5.30 -10.44 4.80
C ILE A 72 4.71 -9.23 5.51
N SER A 73 3.62 -8.65 4.97
CA SER A 73 2.93 -7.53 5.61
C SER A 73 2.35 -7.96 6.95
N THR A 74 1.57 -9.04 6.97
CA THR A 74 0.92 -9.52 8.21
C THR A 74 1.93 -9.84 9.31
N ALA A 75 3.09 -10.43 8.97
CA ALA A 75 4.14 -10.67 9.96
C ALA A 75 4.76 -9.38 10.52
N SER A 76 4.81 -8.32 9.72
CA SER A 76 5.38 -7.03 10.11
C SER A 76 4.40 -6.20 10.92
N ASP A 77 3.13 -6.22 10.53
CA ASP A 77 2.04 -5.59 11.25
C ASP A 77 1.88 -6.24 12.64
N LEU A 78 1.95 -7.58 12.72
CA LEU A 78 1.95 -8.29 14.00
C LEU A 78 3.14 -7.92 14.91
N MET A 79 4.32 -7.63 14.34
CA MET A 79 5.45 -7.12 15.11
C MET A 79 5.17 -5.74 15.69
N GLN A 80 4.55 -4.84 14.92
CA GLN A 80 4.14 -3.51 15.41
C GLN A 80 3.06 -3.61 16.49
N ASP A 81 2.11 -4.52 16.33
CA ASP A 81 1.07 -4.82 17.33
C ASP A 81 1.69 -5.30 18.64
N PHE A 82 2.64 -6.24 18.59
CA PHE A 82 3.33 -6.70 19.80
C PHE A 82 4.20 -5.62 20.43
N LYS A 83 4.88 -4.80 19.63
CA LYS A 83 5.63 -3.65 20.14
C LYS A 83 4.72 -2.67 20.86
N THR A 84 3.55 -2.36 20.27
CA THR A 84 2.54 -1.48 20.87
C THR A 84 2.01 -2.09 22.16
N SER A 85 1.66 -3.38 22.16
CA SER A 85 1.22 -4.10 23.35
C SER A 85 2.27 -4.06 24.47
N TYR A 86 3.55 -4.17 24.14
CA TYR A 86 4.63 -4.07 25.11
C TYR A 86 4.71 -2.66 25.72
N LEU A 87 4.62 -1.63 24.89
CA LEU A 87 4.66 -0.23 25.33
C LEU A 87 3.43 0.16 26.18
N THR A 88 2.26 -0.38 25.88
CA THR A 88 1.02 -0.14 26.64
C THR A 88 0.83 -1.08 27.82
N LEU A 89 1.82 -1.94 28.12
CA LEU A 89 1.74 -2.97 29.17
C LEU A 89 0.53 -3.91 29.01
N SER A 90 0.05 -4.07 27.78
CA SER A 90 -1.03 -4.97 27.42
C SER A 90 -0.53 -6.41 27.28
N SER A 91 -1.40 -7.38 27.53
CA SER A 91 -1.06 -8.79 27.45
C SER A 91 -0.80 -9.23 26.00
N PRO A 92 0.41 -9.75 25.67
CA PRO A 92 0.72 -10.20 24.31
C PRO A 92 -0.16 -11.38 23.87
N ARG A 93 -0.63 -12.20 24.82
CA ARG A 93 -1.58 -13.29 24.52
C ARG A 93 -2.93 -12.74 24.05
N SER A 94 -3.42 -11.69 24.69
CA SER A 94 -4.66 -11.03 24.27
C SER A 94 -4.48 -10.42 22.88
N MET A 95 -3.35 -9.76 22.62
CA MET A 95 -3.05 -9.17 21.31
C MET A 95 -3.03 -10.23 20.20
N PHE A 96 -2.37 -11.36 20.44
CA PHE A 96 -2.33 -12.47 19.49
C PHE A 96 -3.73 -13.04 19.20
N VAL A 97 -4.54 -13.27 20.24
CA VAL A 97 -5.92 -13.76 20.07
C VAL A 97 -6.77 -12.75 19.31
N SER A 98 -6.66 -11.46 19.60
CA SER A 98 -7.33 -10.39 18.86
C SER A 98 -6.92 -10.37 17.39
N GLN A 99 -5.64 -10.57 17.07
CA GLN A 99 -5.17 -10.64 15.68
C GLN A 99 -5.73 -11.85 14.94
N LEU A 100 -5.80 -13.01 15.59
CA LEU A 100 -6.41 -14.22 15.00
C LEU A 100 -7.89 -14.00 14.68
N ILE A 101 -8.64 -13.41 15.62
CA ILE A 101 -10.06 -13.07 15.42
C ILE A 101 -10.20 -12.03 14.31
N GLY A 102 -9.40 -10.97 14.34
CA GLY A 102 -9.41 -9.91 13.33
C GLY A 102 -9.08 -10.44 11.93
N THR A 103 -8.09 -11.34 11.82
CA THR A 103 -7.73 -12.02 10.57
C THR A 103 -8.88 -12.91 10.08
N ALA A 104 -9.49 -13.71 10.97
CA ALA A 104 -10.60 -14.57 10.62
C ALA A 104 -11.82 -13.79 10.11
N LEU A 105 -12.15 -12.67 10.77
CA LEU A 105 -13.20 -11.76 10.32
C LEU A 105 -12.80 -11.08 9.00
N GLY A 106 -11.54 -10.66 8.86
CA GLY A 106 -11.00 -10.06 7.64
C GLY A 106 -11.11 -10.98 6.41
N CYS A 107 -10.91 -12.29 6.58
CA CYS A 107 -11.10 -13.27 5.51
C CYS A 107 -12.53 -13.33 4.96
N VAL A 108 -13.53 -12.85 5.71
CA VAL A 108 -14.94 -12.78 5.29
C VAL A 108 -15.31 -11.37 4.86
N ILE A 109 -15.00 -10.38 5.69
CA ILE A 109 -15.39 -8.98 5.49
C ILE A 109 -14.66 -8.38 4.28
N ALA A 110 -13.35 -8.59 4.14
CA ALA A 110 -12.58 -7.99 3.05
C ALA A 110 -13.07 -8.40 1.65
N PRO A 111 -13.27 -9.70 1.33
CA PRO A 111 -13.78 -10.08 0.01
C PRO A 111 -15.24 -9.65 -0.21
N LEU A 112 -16.09 -9.65 0.82
CA LEU A 112 -17.47 -9.16 0.70
C LEU A 112 -17.51 -7.66 0.41
N THR A 113 -16.69 -6.87 1.10
CA THR A 113 -16.55 -5.44 0.86
C THR A 113 -16.00 -5.20 -0.55
N PHE A 114 -14.93 -5.90 -0.95
CA PHE A 114 -14.41 -5.81 -2.32
C PHE A 114 -15.47 -6.15 -3.38
N TRP A 115 -16.25 -7.22 -3.16
CA TRP A 115 -17.35 -7.60 -4.05
C TRP A 115 -18.42 -6.52 -4.14
N LEU A 116 -18.75 -5.88 -3.01
CA LEU A 116 -19.67 -4.75 -2.97
C LEU A 116 -19.15 -3.59 -3.82
N TYR A 117 -17.89 -3.16 -3.63
CA TYR A 117 -17.27 -2.13 -4.46
C TYR A 117 -17.27 -2.49 -5.94
N TRP A 118 -16.92 -3.74 -6.26
CA TRP A 118 -16.84 -4.25 -7.63
C TRP A 118 -18.20 -4.20 -8.35
N MET A 119 -19.30 -4.37 -7.62
CA MET A 119 -20.66 -4.25 -8.17
C MET A 119 -21.18 -2.81 -8.18
N SER A 120 -20.77 -1.98 -7.21
CA SER A 120 -21.23 -0.59 -7.07
C SER A 120 -20.56 0.39 -8.03
N PHE A 121 -19.28 0.16 -8.36
CA PHE A 121 -18.46 1.12 -9.09
C PHE A 121 -17.67 0.46 -10.22
N ASP A 122 -17.37 1.25 -11.23
CA ASP A 122 -16.53 0.84 -12.36
C ASP A 122 -15.04 0.91 -11.99
N ILE A 123 -14.59 -0.08 -11.22
CA ILE A 123 -13.22 -0.16 -10.70
C ILE A 123 -12.25 -0.42 -11.85
N GLY A 124 -11.23 0.44 -11.98
CA GLY A 124 -10.19 0.30 -12.98
C GLY A 124 -10.45 1.07 -14.28
N ASN A 125 -11.59 1.75 -14.41
CA ASN A 125 -11.82 2.68 -15.50
C ASN A 125 -10.86 3.88 -15.42
N PRO A 126 -10.03 4.15 -16.45
CA PRO A 126 -9.08 5.28 -16.47
C PRO A 126 -9.74 6.66 -16.31
N ASP A 127 -10.99 6.79 -16.75
CA ASP A 127 -11.78 8.02 -16.70
C ASP A 127 -12.75 8.05 -15.50
N GLY A 128 -12.86 6.93 -14.79
CA GLY A 128 -13.69 6.79 -13.60
C GLY A 128 -13.06 7.37 -12.33
N MET A 129 -13.86 7.44 -11.26
CA MET A 129 -13.41 7.89 -9.94
C MET A 129 -12.49 6.86 -9.27
N PHE A 130 -12.79 5.57 -9.43
CA PHE A 130 -12.05 4.45 -8.82
C PHE A 130 -10.99 3.91 -9.77
N LYS A 131 -10.01 4.76 -10.10
CA LYS A 131 -8.86 4.36 -10.92
C LYS A 131 -8.04 3.32 -10.15
N ALA A 132 -7.51 2.33 -10.85
CA ALA A 132 -6.65 1.29 -10.27
C ALA A 132 -5.19 1.46 -10.76
N PRO A 133 -4.51 2.59 -10.45
CA PRO A 133 -3.19 2.89 -11.01
C PRO A 133 -2.15 1.81 -10.65
N TYR A 134 -2.24 1.28 -9.43
CA TYR A 134 -1.36 0.20 -8.99
C TYR A 134 -1.54 -1.09 -9.80
N VAL A 135 -2.75 -1.43 -10.25
CA VAL A 135 -2.97 -2.64 -11.05
C VAL A 135 -2.19 -2.56 -12.36
N VAL A 136 -2.23 -1.40 -13.02
CA VAL A 136 -1.48 -1.15 -14.26
C VAL A 136 0.01 -1.27 -14.00
N ILE A 137 0.52 -0.62 -12.94
CA ILE A 137 1.95 -0.66 -12.60
C ILE A 137 2.44 -2.08 -12.35
N TYR A 138 1.71 -2.86 -11.54
CA TYR A 138 2.09 -4.23 -11.22
C TYR A 138 1.97 -5.16 -12.43
N ARG A 139 1.00 -4.93 -13.31
CA ARG A 139 0.88 -5.65 -14.59
C ARG A 139 2.11 -5.38 -15.47
N GLU A 140 2.48 -4.13 -15.68
CA GLU A 140 3.66 -3.79 -16.48
C GLU A 140 4.97 -4.31 -15.85
N MET A 141 5.08 -4.29 -14.52
CA MET A 141 6.18 -4.95 -13.82
C MET A 141 6.23 -6.45 -14.11
N SER A 142 5.08 -7.12 -14.16
CA SER A 142 5.03 -8.56 -14.45
C SER A 142 5.38 -8.87 -15.90
N ILE A 143 4.99 -8.00 -16.84
CA ILE A 143 5.39 -8.10 -18.25
C ILE A 143 6.91 -7.92 -18.37
N MET A 144 7.49 -6.91 -17.72
CA MET A 144 8.94 -6.74 -17.63
C MET A 144 9.64 -7.96 -17.00
N GLY A 145 9.00 -8.62 -16.03
CA GLY A 145 9.49 -9.88 -15.48
C GLY A 145 9.48 -11.04 -16.47
N VAL A 146 8.55 -11.08 -17.43
CA VAL A 146 8.48 -12.14 -18.44
C VAL A 146 9.43 -11.85 -19.61
N GLU A 147 9.38 -10.64 -20.14
CA GLU A 147 10.06 -10.26 -21.40
C GLU A 147 11.47 -9.69 -21.16
N GLY A 148 11.78 -9.29 -19.92
CA GLY A 148 13.06 -8.74 -19.52
C GLY A 148 13.20 -7.24 -19.83
N PHE A 149 14.45 -6.76 -19.81
CA PHE A 149 14.74 -5.33 -19.95
C PHE A 149 14.54 -4.77 -21.37
N SER A 150 14.28 -5.62 -22.36
CA SER A 150 14.07 -5.23 -23.75
C SER A 150 12.78 -4.44 -23.98
N VAL A 151 11.81 -4.56 -23.07
CA VAL A 151 10.51 -3.86 -23.13
C VAL A 151 10.61 -2.42 -22.62
N LEU A 152 11.69 -2.08 -21.89
CA LEU A 152 11.80 -0.74 -21.33
C LEU A 152 11.98 0.30 -22.45
N PRO A 153 11.34 1.48 -22.33
CA PRO A 153 11.54 2.58 -23.25
C PRO A 153 13.02 2.96 -23.38
N GLN A 154 13.39 3.45 -24.57
CA GLN A 154 14.75 3.95 -24.81
C GLN A 154 15.11 5.02 -23.76
N HIS A 155 16.32 4.94 -23.23
CA HIS A 155 16.85 5.79 -22.14
C HIS A 155 16.19 5.65 -20.75
N CYS A 156 15.20 4.78 -20.56
CA CYS A 156 14.54 4.61 -19.25
C CYS A 156 15.55 4.28 -18.14
N LEU A 157 16.45 3.32 -18.38
CA LEU A 157 17.48 2.94 -17.39
C LEU A 157 18.45 4.09 -17.06
N ALA A 158 18.79 4.93 -18.04
CA ALA A 158 19.65 6.09 -17.84
C ALA A 158 18.95 7.16 -16.99
N ILE A 159 17.65 7.39 -17.23
CA ILE A 159 16.86 8.31 -16.42
C ILE A 159 16.72 7.77 -14.99
N CYS A 160 16.40 6.49 -14.83
CA CYS A 160 16.31 5.84 -13.52
C CYS A 160 17.62 5.90 -12.74
N SER A 161 18.77 5.69 -13.39
CA SER A 161 20.08 5.77 -12.72
C SER A 161 20.40 7.20 -12.28
N VAL A 162 20.13 8.21 -13.11
CA VAL A 162 20.29 9.62 -12.75
C VAL A 162 19.43 9.96 -11.53
N PHE A 163 18.13 9.63 -11.56
CA PHE A 163 17.25 9.91 -10.42
C PHE A 163 17.65 9.13 -9.16
N PHE A 164 18.18 7.92 -9.31
CA PHE A 164 18.70 7.14 -8.19
C PHE A 164 19.88 7.85 -7.50
N PHE A 165 20.87 8.31 -8.28
CA PHE A 165 22.00 9.06 -7.72
C PHE A 165 21.60 10.42 -7.15
N VAL A 166 20.66 11.12 -7.80
CA VAL A 166 20.09 12.36 -7.26
C VAL A 166 19.37 12.10 -5.94
N ALA A 167 18.57 11.05 -5.83
CA ALA A 167 17.90 10.69 -4.59
C ALA A 167 18.89 10.34 -3.48
N ILE A 168 19.97 9.60 -3.78
CA ILE A 168 21.05 9.34 -2.83
C ILE A 168 21.70 10.66 -2.38
N ALA A 169 22.03 11.55 -3.32
CA ALA A 169 22.66 12.82 -3.01
C ALA A 169 21.76 13.70 -2.12
N ILE A 170 20.45 13.76 -2.39
CA ILE A 170 19.48 14.51 -1.58
C ILE A 170 19.39 13.93 -0.16
N ASN A 171 19.28 12.61 -0.02
CA ASN A 171 19.21 11.98 1.30
C ASN A 171 20.52 12.16 2.07
N LEU A 172 21.68 12.01 1.41
CA LEU A 172 22.98 12.22 2.04
C LEU A 172 23.16 13.69 2.48
N LEU A 173 22.75 14.65 1.64
CA LEU A 173 22.77 16.07 2.00
C LEU A 173 21.87 16.33 3.21
N ARG A 174 20.70 15.69 3.27
CA ARG A 174 19.78 15.77 4.42
C ARG A 174 20.39 15.23 5.71
N ASP A 175 21.13 14.13 5.65
CA ASP A 175 21.74 13.48 6.81
C ASP A 175 22.98 14.21 7.32
N VAL A 176 23.74 14.86 6.43
CA VAL A 176 24.97 15.59 6.80
C VAL A 176 24.66 17.04 7.24
N THR A 177 23.56 17.63 6.78
CA THR A 177 23.21 19.01 7.12
C THR A 177 22.58 19.12 8.51
N PRO A 178 22.83 20.23 9.25
CA PRO A 178 22.22 20.46 10.54
C PRO A 178 20.68 20.51 10.44
N THR A 179 20.00 20.08 11.50
CA THR A 179 18.54 19.90 11.57
C THR A 179 17.73 21.13 11.13
N ARG A 180 18.26 22.34 11.33
CA ARG A 180 17.62 23.59 10.87
C ARG A 180 17.50 23.71 9.36
N VAL A 181 18.43 23.15 8.60
CA VAL A 181 18.43 23.17 7.12
C VAL A 181 17.85 21.87 6.57
N SER A 182 18.14 20.74 7.22
CA SER A 182 17.63 19.40 6.87
C SER A 182 16.09 19.33 6.79
N ASN A 183 15.39 20.13 7.62
CA ASN A 183 13.92 20.22 7.60
C ASN A 183 13.34 20.82 6.31
N PHE A 184 14.13 21.57 5.53
CA PHE A 184 13.70 22.14 4.25
C PHE A 184 14.07 21.28 3.04
N ILE A 185 14.87 20.22 3.25
CA ILE A 185 15.28 19.32 2.17
C ILE A 185 14.15 18.33 1.91
N PRO A 186 13.61 18.25 0.68
CA PRO A 186 12.50 17.36 0.38
C PRO A 186 12.91 15.90 0.52
N LEU A 187 11.95 15.09 0.96
CA LEU A 187 12.09 13.64 1.06
C LEU A 187 11.65 13.00 -0.26
N PRO A 188 12.57 12.43 -1.07
CA PRO A 188 12.21 11.85 -2.36
C PRO A 188 11.12 10.78 -2.24
N MET A 189 11.18 9.96 -1.17
CA MET A 189 10.18 8.93 -0.90
C MET A 189 8.77 9.49 -0.67
N ALA A 190 8.64 10.64 0.01
CA ALA A 190 7.35 11.27 0.27
C ALA A 190 6.77 11.91 -1.02
N MET A 191 7.64 12.50 -1.85
CA MET A 191 7.23 13.12 -3.11
C MET A 191 6.60 12.12 -4.08
N VAL A 192 7.07 10.88 -4.07
CA VAL A 192 6.64 9.83 -5.01
C VAL A 192 5.17 9.44 -4.83
N VAL A 193 4.60 9.56 -3.64
CA VAL A 193 3.22 9.09 -3.34
C VAL A 193 2.16 9.87 -4.14
N PRO A 194 2.14 11.23 -4.11
CA PRO A 194 1.23 12.00 -4.96
C PRO A 194 1.43 11.78 -6.46
N PHE A 195 2.66 11.52 -6.92
CA PHE A 195 2.91 11.22 -8.33
C PHE A 195 2.27 9.90 -8.78
N TYR A 196 2.15 8.91 -7.87
CA TYR A 196 1.50 7.64 -8.17
C TYR A 196 -0.02 7.69 -8.09
N ILE A 197 -0.56 8.39 -7.09
CA ILE A 197 -1.99 8.34 -6.77
C ILE A 197 -2.75 9.47 -7.48
N GLY A 198 -2.18 10.67 -7.51
CA GLY A 198 -2.78 11.85 -8.11
C GLY A 198 -2.54 13.12 -7.29
N ALA A 199 -2.70 14.28 -7.95
CA ALA A 199 -2.46 15.58 -7.33
C ALA A 199 -3.39 15.88 -6.15
N TYR A 200 -4.58 15.28 -6.09
CA TYR A 200 -5.50 15.44 -4.95
C TYR A 200 -4.86 14.98 -3.64
N PHE A 201 -4.08 13.89 -3.68
CA PHE A 201 -3.39 13.36 -2.50
C PHE A 201 -2.35 14.35 -1.95
N ALA A 202 -1.71 15.15 -2.82
CA ALA A 202 -0.81 16.21 -2.38
C ALA A 202 -1.55 17.32 -1.62
N ILE A 203 -2.78 17.64 -2.03
CA ILE A 203 -3.63 18.64 -1.36
C ILE A 203 -4.02 18.11 0.03
N ASP A 204 -4.43 16.85 0.13
CA ASP A 204 -4.81 16.23 1.40
C ASP A 204 -3.62 16.19 2.37
N MET A 205 -2.43 15.81 1.89
CA MET A 205 -1.20 15.85 2.69
C MET A 205 -0.86 17.26 3.15
N PHE A 206 -1.05 18.28 2.30
CA PHE A 206 -0.80 19.67 2.65
C PHE A 206 -1.75 20.14 3.75
N VAL A 207 -3.06 19.89 3.61
CA VAL A 207 -4.07 20.23 4.61
C VAL A 207 -3.78 19.53 5.94
N GLY A 208 -3.47 18.23 5.91
CA GLY A 208 -3.08 17.48 7.10
C GLY A 208 -1.83 18.06 7.79
N THR A 209 -0.83 18.48 7.01
CA THR A 209 0.39 19.12 7.53
C THR A 209 0.09 20.48 8.16
N VAL A 210 -0.80 21.29 7.56
CA VAL A 210 -1.21 22.58 8.13
C VAL A 210 -1.95 22.39 9.47
N ILE A 211 -2.85 21.41 9.55
CA ILE A 211 -3.56 21.07 10.80
C ILE A 211 -2.54 20.67 11.87
N LEU A 212 -1.60 19.78 11.55
CA LEU A 212 -0.55 19.36 12.47
C LEU A 212 0.33 20.53 12.91
N PHE A 213 0.74 21.40 11.98
CA PHE A 213 1.55 22.57 12.27
C PHE A 213 0.85 23.55 13.24
N VAL A 214 -0.44 23.79 13.05
CA VAL A 214 -1.23 24.62 13.98
C VAL A 214 -1.34 23.94 15.35
N TRP A 215 -1.58 22.63 15.37
CA TRP A 215 -1.69 21.88 16.63
C TRP A 215 -0.37 21.87 17.42
N GLU A 216 0.77 21.68 16.75
CA GLU A 216 2.11 21.75 17.36
C GLU A 216 2.38 23.12 18.00
N ARG A 217 1.85 24.20 17.41
CA ARG A 217 1.98 25.57 17.93
C ARG A 217 1.12 25.82 19.17
N VAL A 218 -0.01 25.14 19.29
CA VAL A 218 -0.92 25.27 20.43
C VAL A 218 -0.49 24.35 21.58
N ASN A 219 -0.24 23.07 21.29
CA ASN A 219 0.12 22.07 22.29
C ASN A 219 1.04 20.99 21.73
N ARG A 220 2.35 21.26 21.76
CA ARG A 220 3.37 20.38 21.18
C ARG A 220 3.42 18.98 21.78
N LYS A 221 3.17 18.85 23.08
CA LYS A 221 3.23 17.55 23.76
C LYS A 221 2.08 16.66 23.33
N GLU A 222 0.89 17.22 23.24
CA GLU A 222 -0.30 16.48 22.81
C GLU A 222 -0.23 16.09 21.33
N SER A 223 0.29 16.98 20.46
CA SER A 223 0.48 16.64 19.05
C SER A 223 1.50 15.51 18.87
N GLU A 224 2.61 15.51 19.62
CA GLU A 224 3.61 14.43 19.57
C GLU A 224 3.02 13.07 19.98
N ASP A 225 2.11 13.06 20.96
CA ASP A 225 1.49 11.82 21.47
C ASP A 225 0.31 11.32 20.61
N PHE A 226 -0.51 12.23 20.04
CA PHE A 226 -1.79 11.88 19.43
C PHE A 226 -1.88 12.10 17.92
N ALA A 227 -0.92 12.79 17.27
CA ALA A 227 -0.99 13.05 15.84
C ALA A 227 -1.15 11.77 15.01
N GLY A 228 -0.41 10.70 15.34
CA GLY A 228 -0.53 9.42 14.66
C GLY A 228 -1.91 8.78 14.80
N ALA A 229 -2.53 8.89 15.99
CA ALA A 229 -3.87 8.36 16.25
C ALA A 229 -4.97 9.15 15.53
N VAL A 230 -4.84 10.48 15.47
CA VAL A 230 -5.78 11.33 14.73
C VAL A 230 -5.65 11.08 13.22
N ALA A 231 -4.43 11.03 12.69
CA ALA A 231 -4.19 10.76 11.28
C ALA A 231 -4.73 9.39 10.85
N SER A 232 -4.47 8.33 11.63
CA SER A 232 -5.02 7.00 11.35
C SER A 232 -6.55 6.98 11.47
N GLY A 233 -7.12 7.71 12.42
CA GLY A 233 -8.56 7.88 12.58
C GLY A 233 -9.23 8.56 11.38
N LEU A 234 -8.60 9.60 10.81
CA LEU A 234 -9.10 10.28 9.60
C LEU A 234 -9.06 9.35 8.37
N ILE A 235 -7.95 8.61 8.18
CA ILE A 235 -7.81 7.64 7.08
C ILE A 235 -8.85 6.51 7.23
N CYS A 236 -8.99 5.96 8.44
CA CYS A 236 -9.98 4.92 8.73
C CYS A 236 -11.41 5.44 8.56
N GLY A 237 -11.68 6.68 8.97
CA GLY A 237 -12.98 7.32 8.84
C GLY A 237 -13.42 7.47 7.39
N ASP A 238 -12.52 7.88 6.50
CA ASP A 238 -12.77 7.91 5.05
C ASP A 238 -13.13 6.51 4.52
N GLY A 239 -12.37 5.48 4.93
CA GLY A 239 -12.66 4.09 4.62
C GLY A 239 -14.01 3.60 5.16
N ILE A 240 -14.41 3.97 6.37
CA ILE A 240 -15.72 3.58 6.93
C ILE A 240 -16.85 4.25 6.16
N TRP A 241 -16.72 5.53 5.78
CA TRP A 241 -17.76 6.27 5.06
C TRP A 241 -18.00 5.73 3.64
N SER A 242 -16.97 5.13 3.05
CA SER A 242 -17.07 4.54 1.73
C SER A 242 -18.06 3.34 1.67
N VAL A 243 -18.26 2.60 2.76
CA VAL A 243 -19.17 1.44 2.76
C VAL A 243 -20.65 1.84 2.67
N PRO A 244 -21.20 2.74 3.53
CA PRO A 244 -22.56 3.24 3.38
C PRO A 244 -22.81 3.92 2.04
N SER A 245 -21.85 4.69 1.51
CA SER A 245 -22.01 5.34 0.21
C SER A 245 -22.12 4.33 -0.93
N SER A 246 -21.37 3.23 -0.86
CA SER A 246 -21.46 2.12 -1.81
C SER A 246 -22.81 1.41 -1.77
N VAL A 247 -23.39 1.22 -0.57
CA VAL A 247 -24.74 0.66 -0.39
C VAL A 247 -25.80 1.60 -0.94
N LEU A 248 -25.72 2.91 -0.66
CA LEU A 248 -26.63 3.91 -1.22
C LEU A 248 -26.57 3.97 -2.75
N SER A 249 -25.37 3.84 -3.33
CA SER A 249 -25.15 3.75 -4.78
C SER A 249 -25.89 2.54 -5.39
N ILE A 250 -25.79 1.35 -4.77
CA ILE A 250 -26.52 0.14 -5.22
C ILE A 250 -28.04 0.36 -5.15
N LEU A 251 -28.52 1.01 -4.09
CA LEU A 251 -29.94 1.27 -3.87
C LEU A 251 -30.50 2.40 -4.75
N LYS A 252 -29.66 3.07 -5.57
CA LYS A 252 -30.04 4.20 -6.45
C LYS A 252 -30.72 5.34 -5.70
N ILE A 253 -30.32 5.60 -4.46
CA ILE A 253 -30.85 6.70 -3.64
C ILE A 253 -29.96 7.92 -3.85
N ASP A 254 -30.53 9.00 -4.40
CA ASP A 254 -29.83 10.29 -4.52
C ASP A 254 -29.70 10.96 -3.13
N PRO A 255 -28.47 11.24 -2.66
CA PRO A 255 -28.27 11.84 -1.35
C PRO A 255 -28.70 13.34 -1.33
N PRO A 256 -29.40 13.80 -0.27
CA PRO A 256 -30.00 15.14 -0.21
C PRO A 256 -29.04 16.31 0.04
N MET A 257 -27.72 16.10 0.11
CA MET A 257 -26.73 17.18 0.21
C MET A 257 -25.48 16.86 -0.62
N CYS A 258 -24.77 17.91 -1.06
CA CYS A 258 -23.58 17.90 -1.93
C CYS A 258 -22.37 17.12 -1.37
N MET A 259 -22.51 15.83 -1.10
CA MET A 259 -21.44 14.85 -1.12
C MET A 259 -21.50 14.16 -2.48
N TYR A 260 -20.52 14.43 -3.33
CA TYR A 260 -20.55 14.04 -4.73
C TYR A 260 -20.43 12.52 -4.88
N ILE A 261 -21.57 11.83 -4.97
CA ILE A 261 -21.69 10.45 -5.41
C ILE A 261 -22.39 10.50 -6.76
N LYS A 262 -21.65 10.24 -7.84
CA LYS A 262 -22.25 10.01 -9.16
C LYS A 262 -21.93 8.58 -9.61
N PRO A 263 -22.92 7.69 -9.66
CA PRO A 263 -22.93 6.62 -10.66
C PRO A 263 -23.37 7.26 -11.99
N SER A 264 -22.51 7.31 -13.00
CA SER A 264 -22.91 7.81 -14.32
C SER A 264 -23.41 6.69 -15.20
N LEU A 265 -24.75 6.61 -15.28
CA LEU A 265 -25.54 6.40 -16.48
C LEU A 265 -25.13 5.24 -17.41
N THR A 266 -25.93 4.19 -17.32
CA THR A 266 -26.26 3.31 -18.45
C THR A 266 -26.57 4.17 -19.67
N TYR A 267 -25.71 4.14 -20.69
CA TYR A 267 -26.12 4.42 -22.06
C TYR A 267 -26.09 3.07 -22.81
N GLY A 268 -27.15 2.87 -23.59
CA GLY A 268 -27.56 1.58 -24.17
C GLY A 268 -26.53 0.86 -25.03
#